data_AF-A0A060C7J6-F1
#
_entry.id   AF-A0A060C7J6-F1
#
_cell.length_a   1.000
_cell.length_b   1.000
_cell.length_c   1.000
_cell.angle_alpha   90.00
_cell.angle_beta   90.00
_cell.angle_gamma   90.00
#
_symmetry.space_group_name_H-M   'P 1'
#
loop_
_entity.id
_entity.type
_entity.pdbx_description
1 polymer ?
#
loop_
_entity_poly.entity_id
_entity_poly.type
_entity_poly.pdbx_seq_one_letter_code
_entity_poly.pdbx_strand_id
1 'polypeptide(L)' 'MLFDLDGVLTPTAEVHMHAWQTMFTELFAAWGIEPPYAEADYFRYLDGKKRYDGVAGLLRSRDVEVPW' A
#
# COMPACT_ATOMS: atom_id res chain seq x y z
N MET A 1 1.97 30.02 -5.00
CA MET A 1 0.99 29.36 -5.90
C MET A 1 0.74 27.98 -5.32
N LEU A 2 -0.37 27.83 -4.62
CA LEU A 2 -0.86 26.56 -4.12
C LEU A 2 -1.67 25.98 -5.29
N PHE A 3 -1.18 24.93 -5.95
CA PHE A 3 -2.02 24.17 -6.86
C PHE A 3 -2.95 23.34 -6.01
N ASP A 4 -4.12 23.92 -5.82
CA ASP A 4 -5.29 23.22 -5.37
C ASP A 4 -5.66 22.13 -6.40
N LEU A 5 -5.75 20.89 -5.92
CA LEU A 5 -6.23 19.72 -6.65
C LEU A 5 -7.66 19.39 -6.21
N ASP A 6 -8.47 20.39 -5.82
CA ASP A 6 -9.89 20.28 -5.47
C ASP A 6 -10.79 19.87 -6.67
N GLY A 7 -10.45 18.77 -7.34
CA GLY A 7 -11.23 18.20 -8.44
C GLY A 7 -10.60 17.02 -9.18
N VAL A 8 -9.37 16.62 -8.86
CA VAL A 8 -8.69 15.49 -9.51
C VAL A 8 -8.44 14.39 -8.47
N LEU A 9 -9.51 13.82 -7.93
CA LEU A 9 -9.47 12.40 -7.58
C LEU A 9 -9.44 11.65 -8.92
N THR A 10 -8.28 11.53 -9.55
CA THR A 10 -8.13 10.69 -10.73
C THR A 10 -8.62 9.28 -10.38
N PRO A 11 -9.36 8.59 -11.28
CA PRO A 11 -9.78 7.19 -11.09
C PRO A 11 -8.64 6.23 -10.75
N THR A 12 -7.40 6.67 -10.92
CA THR A 12 -6.19 5.94 -10.59
C THR A 12 -6.06 5.66 -9.10
N ALA A 13 -6.57 6.50 -8.19
CA ALA A 13 -6.44 6.24 -6.75
C ALA A 13 -7.17 4.95 -6.34
N GLU A 14 -8.41 4.77 -6.80
CA GLU A 14 -9.18 3.54 -6.58
C GLU A 14 -8.54 2.33 -7.26
N VAL A 15 -8.06 2.49 -8.49
CA VAL A 15 -7.35 1.42 -9.22
C VAL A 15 -6.05 1.03 -8.51
N HIS A 16 -5.29 2.00 -7.99
CA HIS A 16 -4.06 1.75 -7.24
C HIS A 16 -4.34 1.05 -5.92
N MET A 17 -5.37 1.48 -5.18
CA MET A 17 -5.80 0.84 -3.94
C MET A 17 -6.20 -0.61 -4.19
N HIS A 18 -7.02 -0.87 -5.21
CA HIS A 18 -7.43 -2.22 -5.58
C HIS A 18 -6.24 -3.09 -5.99
N ALA A 19 -5.32 -2.55 -6.81
CA ALA A 19 -4.14 -3.30 -7.24
C ALA A 19 -3.24 -3.70 -6.05
N TRP A 20 -3.00 -2.79 -5.10
CA TRP A 20 -2.25 -3.10 -3.88
C TRP A 20 -2.98 -4.09 -2.98
N GLN A 21 -4.29 -3.92 -2.82
CA GLN A 21 -5.10 -4.83 -2.01
C GLN A 21 -5.07 -6.26 -2.55
N THR A 22 -5.28 -6.45 -3.86
CA THR A 22 -5.20 -7.79 -4.47
C THR A 22 -3.82 -8.39 -4.26
N MET A 23 -2.76 -7.65 -4.60
CA MET A 23 -1.39 -8.15 -4.52
C MET A 23 -0.97 -8.53 -3.09
N PHE A 24 -1.21 -7.67 -2.09
CA PHE A 24 -0.80 -7.95 -0.72
C PHE A 24 -1.68 -8.96 0.00
N THR A 25 -2.98 -9.02 -0.33
CA THR A 25 -3.85 -10.08 0.18
C THR A 25 -3.32 -11.45 -0.25
N GLU A 26 -2.99 -11.61 -1.53
CA GLU A 26 -2.42 -12.85 -2.07
C GLU A 26 -1.04 -13.15 -1.48
N LEU A 27 -0.15 -12.15 -1.40
CA LEU A 27 1.19 -12.30 -0.85
C LEU A 27 1.15 -12.73 0.63
N PHE A 28 0.35 -12.06 1.45
CA PHE A 28 0.29 -12.34 2.89
C PHE A 28 -0.30 -13.72 3.13
N ALA A 29 -1.34 -14.10 2.38
CA ALA A 29 -1.89 -15.45 2.44
C ALA A 29 -0.85 -16.51 2.02
N ALA A 30 -0.12 -16.28 0.93
CA ALA A 30 0.88 -17.23 0.43
C ALA A 30 2.08 -17.38 1.37
N TRP A 31 2.47 -16.33 2.08
CA TRP A 31 3.64 -16.32 2.97
C TRP A 31 3.27 -16.57 4.44
N GLY A 32 1.98 -16.70 4.76
CA GLY A 32 1.50 -16.84 6.14
C GLY A 32 1.80 -15.62 7.00
N ILE A 33 1.77 -14.42 6.42
CA ILE A 33 2.01 -13.16 7.13
C ILE A 33 0.74 -12.72 7.85
N GLU A 34 0.89 -12.43 9.15
CA GLU A 34 -0.19 -11.97 10.02
C GLU A 34 0.15 -10.61 10.66
N PRO A 35 -0.84 -9.73 10.92
CA PRO A 35 -2.23 -9.83 10.47
C PRO A 35 -2.37 -9.72 8.94
N PRO A 36 -3.49 -10.19 8.34
CA PRO A 36 -3.73 -10.07 6.92
C PRO A 36 -3.74 -8.60 6.48
N TYR A 37 -3.65 -8.39 5.17
CA TYR A 37 -3.80 -7.06 4.60
C TYR A 37 -5.18 -6.48 4.94
N ALA A 38 -5.19 -5.25 5.46
CA ALA A 38 -6.40 -4.49 5.72
C ALA A 38 -6.45 -3.26 4.81
N GLU A 39 -7.63 -2.79 4.42
CA GLU A 39 -7.78 -1.58 3.59
C GLU A 39 -7.07 -0.37 4.20
N ALA A 40 -7.05 -0.26 5.54
CA ALA A 40 -6.34 0.79 6.26
C ALA A 40 -4.80 0.77 6.04
N ASP A 41 -4.21 -0.36 5.63
CA ASP A 41 -2.79 -0.44 5.32
C ASP A 41 -2.43 0.42 4.10
N TYR A 42 -3.36 0.62 3.15
CA TYR A 42 -3.15 1.51 2.01
C TYR A 42 -2.82 2.93 2.49
N PHE A 43 -3.71 3.51 3.29
CA PHE A 43 -3.54 4.88 3.78
C PHE A 43 -2.36 5.03 4.75
N ARG A 44 -2.06 3.98 5.52
CA ARG A 44 -0.99 4.02 6.52
C ARG A 44 0.40 3.88 5.90
N TYR A 45 0.54 3.03 4.89
CA TYR A 45 1.87 2.61 4.39
C TYR A 45 2.10 2.84 2.91
N LEU A 46 1.07 3.05 2.08
CA LEU A 46 1.23 3.08 0.61
C LEU A 46 0.89 4.45 0.02
N ASP A 47 -0.18 5.09 0.47
CA ASP A 47 -0.68 6.33 -0.12
C ASP A 47 0.35 7.47 -0.05
N GLY A 48 0.57 8.14 -1.18
CA GLY A 48 1.53 9.23 -1.32
C GLY A 48 3.01 8.89 -1.11
N LYS A 49 3.37 7.63 -0.79
CA LYS A 49 4.76 7.21 -0.54
C LYS A 49 5.45 6.73 -1.81
N LYS A 50 6.78 6.83 -1.85
CA LYS A 50 7.56 6.18 -2.90
C LYS A 50 7.30 4.67 -2.83
N ARG A 51 7.17 4.02 -3.99
CA ARG A 51 6.78 2.61 -4.09
C ARG A 51 7.58 1.69 -3.16
N TYR A 52 8.91 1.76 -3.20
CA TYR A 52 9.76 0.89 -2.37
C TYR A 52 9.67 1.23 -0.88
N ASP A 53 9.60 2.51 -0.52
CA ASP A 53 9.45 2.93 0.88
C ASP A 53 8.12 2.44 1.47
N GLY A 54 7.05 2.48 0.67
CA GLY A 54 5.74 2.01 1.08
C GLY A 54 5.67 0.50 1.25
N VAL A 55 6.19 -0.25 0.27
CA VAL A 55 6.29 -1.73 0.36
C VAL A 55 7.13 -2.13 1.57
N ALA A 56 8.30 -1.52 1.76
CA ALA A 56 9.16 -1.79 2.90
C ALA A 56 8.48 -1.47 4.23
N GLY A 57 7.77 -0.34 4.31
CA GLY A 57 7.02 0.06 5.50
C GLY A 57 5.91 -0.92 5.86
N LEU A 58 5.15 -1.38 4.86
CA LEU A 58 4.09 -2.36 5.07
C LEU A 58 4.65 -3.71 5.53
N LEU A 59 5.68 -4.24 4.87
CA LEU A 59 6.29 -5.51 5.26
C LEU A 59 6.89 -5.45 6.66
N ARG A 60 7.62 -4.37 6.98
CA ARG A 60 8.19 -4.16 8.32
C ARG A 60 7.14 -4.04 9.42
N SER A 61 5.94 -3.56 9.11
CA SER A 61 4.85 -3.51 10.09
C SER A 61 4.35 -4.90 10.53
N ARG A 62 4.77 -5.96 9.83
CA ARG A 62 4.55 -7.38 10.17
C ARG A 62 5.89 -8.11 10.40
N ASP A 63 6.92 -7.37 10.79
CA ASP A 63 8.27 -7.88 11.07
C ASP A 63 8.92 -8.64 9.89
N VAL A 64 8.51 -8.32 8.66
CA VAL A 64 9.11 -8.85 7.43
C VAL A 64 10.09 -7.83 6.85
N GLU A 65 11.36 -8.20 6.82
CA GLU A 65 12.40 -7.47 6.08
C GLU A 65 12.77 -8.28 4.85
N VAL A 66 12.87 -7.63 3.69
CA VAL A 66 13.37 -8.26 2.46
C VAL A 66 14.68 -7.57 2.09
N PRO A 67 15.75 -8.32 1.82
CA PRO A 67 17.00 -7.73 1.36
C PRO A 67 16.82 -7.28 -0.09
N TRP A 68 16.95 -5.99 -0.34
CA TRP A 68 16.92 -5.38 -1.68
C TRP A 68 18.03 -4.33 -1.83
#